data_AF-A0A0P9D567-F1
#
_entry.id   AF-A0A0P9D567-F1
#
_cell.length_a   1.000
_cell.length_b   1.000
_cell.length_c   1.000
_cell.angle_alpha   90.00
_cell.angle_beta   90.00
_cell.angle_gamma   90.00
#
_symmetry.space_group_name_H-M   'P 1'
#
loop_
_entity.id
_entity.type
_entity.pdbx_description
1 polymer ?
#
loop_
_entity_poly.entity_id
_entity_poly.type
_entity_poly.pdbx_seq_one_letter_code
_entity_poly.pdbx_strand_id
1 'polypeptide(L)' 'MVRLRVQEEALRRGLCLSGVQREAKLSMSTVRRYWYNSRTGLERDAGTLREVNLDVLGAIAGVLGVAPGALLEG' A
#
# COMPACT_ATOMS: atom_id res chain seq x y z
N MET A 1 -12.74 5.32 7.84
CA MET A 1 -11.40 4.71 7.75
C MET A 1 -11.03 4.70 6.27
N VAL A 2 -9.91 5.29 5.88
CA VAL A 2 -9.51 5.30 4.46
C VAL A 2 -9.13 3.87 4.07
N ARG A 3 -9.77 3.37 3.02
CA ARG A 3 -9.45 2.09 2.42
C ARG A 3 -8.57 2.33 1.20
N LEU A 4 -7.51 1.54 1.09
CA LEU A 4 -6.55 1.63 -0.02
C LEU A 4 -6.68 0.42 -0.92
N ARG A 5 -6.46 0.57 -2.22
CA ARG A 5 -6.41 -0.54 -3.20
C ARG A 5 -5.00 -0.89 -3.68
N VAL A 6 -4.01 -0.70 -2.81
CA VAL A 6 -2.58 -0.94 -3.09
C VAL A 6 -2.34 -2.38 -3.56
N GLN A 7 -2.89 -3.37 -2.85
CA GLN A 7 -2.73 -4.78 -3.20
C GLN A 7 -3.30 -5.08 -4.59
N GLU A 8 -4.50 -4.60 -4.89
CA GLU A 8 -5.20 -4.87 -6.15
C GLU A 8 -4.45 -4.27 -7.32
N GLU A 9 -4.00 -3.02 -7.19
CA GLU A 9 -3.26 -2.33 -8.25
C GLU A 9 -1.87 -2.94 -8.45
N ALA A 10 -1.18 -3.35 -7.38
CA ALA A 10 0.09 -4.06 -7.47
C ALA A 10 -0.05 -5.41 -8.18
N LEU A 11 -1.05 -6.21 -7.79
CA LEU A 11 -1.31 -7.52 -8.39
C LEU A 11 -1.72 -7.40 -9.87
N ARG A 12 -2.51 -6.38 -10.22
CA ARG A 12 -2.87 -6.07 -11.63
C ARG A 12 -1.63 -5.81 -12.49
N ARG A 13 -0.56 -5.29 -11.89
CA ARG A 13 0.73 -4.99 -12.54
C ARG A 13 1.75 -6.13 -12.44
N GLY A 14 1.36 -7.27 -11.88
CA GLY A 14 2.25 -8.42 -11.70
C GLY A 14 3.29 -8.24 -10.58
N LEU A 15 3.11 -7.25 -9.71
CA LEU A 15 4.00 -7.01 -8.58
C LEU A 15 3.51 -7.74 -7.33
N CYS A 16 4.46 -8.27 -6.56
CA CYS A 16 4.22 -8.84 -5.25
C CYS A 16 4.67 -7.88 -4.14
N LEU A 17 4.28 -8.17 -2.89
CA LEU A 17 4.60 -7.35 -1.72
C LEU A 17 6.10 -7.03 -1.58
N SER A 18 6.97 -8.04 -1.78
CA SER A 18 8.42 -7.85 -1.70
C SER A 18 8.98 -7.05 -2.87
N GLY A 19 8.39 -7.15 -4.06
CA GLY A 19 8.73 -6.31 -5.22
C GLY A 19 8.45 -4.85 -4.94
N VAL A 20 7.21 -4.53 -4.52
CA VAL A 20 6.83 -3.17 -4.13
C VAL A 20 7.71 -2.64 -3.00
N GLN A 21 8.03 -3.47 -2.00
CA GLN A 21 8.92 -3.08 -0.91
C GLN A 21 10.31 -2.71 -1.39
N ARG A 22 10.92 -3.54 -2.24
CA ARG A 22 12.27 -3.33 -2.75
C ARG A 22 12.34 -2.06 -3.61
N GLU A 23 11.37 -1.85 -4.48
CA GLU A 23 11.34 -0.72 -5.40
C GLU A 23 10.99 0.59 -4.68
N ALA A 24 10.05 0.58 -3.73
CA ALA A 24 9.66 1.76 -2.96
C ALA A 24 10.69 2.13 -1.88
N LYS A 25 11.69 1.26 -1.63
CA LYS A 25 12.72 1.43 -0.58
C LYS A 25 12.12 1.67 0.81
N LEU A 26 10.99 1.03 1.10
CA LEU A 26 10.30 1.14 2.38
C LEU A 26 10.59 -0.06 3.27
N SER A 27 10.33 0.09 4.58
CA SER A 27 10.37 -1.04 5.50
C SER A 27 9.26 -2.05 5.17
N MET A 28 9.52 -3.34 5.35
CA MET A 28 8.52 -4.39 5.12
C MET A 28 7.27 -4.20 6.00
N SER A 29 7.43 -3.68 7.22
CA SER A 29 6.30 -3.38 8.12
C SER A 29 5.46 -2.20 7.63
N THR A 30 6.07 -1.21 6.99
CA THR A 30 5.34 -0.10 6.35
C THR A 30 4.54 -0.60 5.16
N VAL A 31 5.16 -1.35 4.25
CA VAL A 31 4.50 -1.82 3.03
C VAL A 31 3.35 -2.77 3.37
N ARG A 32 3.53 -3.69 4.33
CA ARG A 32 2.46 -4.59 4.79
C ARG A 32 1.23 -3.84 5.27
N ARG A 33 1.38 -2.76 6.05
CA ARG A 33 0.25 -1.93 6.50
C ARG A 33 -0.53 -1.35 5.34
N TYR A 34 0.14 -0.82 4.31
CA TYR A 34 -0.53 -0.23 3.14
C TYR A 34 -1.13 -1.29 2.23
N TRP A 35 -0.49 -2.46 2.13
CA TRP A 35 -0.93 -3.58 1.32
C TRP A 35 -2.22 -4.22 1.87
N TYR A 36 -2.27 -4.49 3.17
CA TYR A 36 -3.39 -5.19 3.80
C TYR A 36 -4.45 -4.28 4.43
N ASN A 37 -4.22 -2.96 4.50
CA ASN A 37 -5.24 -1.98 4.89
C ASN A 37 -6.54 -2.15 4.07
N SER A 38 -6.43 -2.68 2.85
CA SER A 38 -7.53 -3.00 1.93
C SER A 38 -8.48 -4.12 2.40
N ARG A 39 -8.01 -5.06 3.25
CA ARG A 39 -8.72 -6.33 3.50
C ARG A 39 -9.46 -6.43 4.82
N THR A 40 -8.83 -6.07 5.93
CA THR A 40 -9.32 -6.55 7.24
C THR A 40 -8.97 -5.68 8.44
N GLY A 41 -7.94 -4.82 8.37
CA GLY A 41 -7.52 -3.96 9.49
C GLY A 41 -7.07 -4.71 10.75
N LEU A 42 -6.93 -6.04 10.69
CA LEU A 42 -6.57 -6.90 11.83
C LEU A 42 -5.09 -6.72 12.21
N GLU A 43 -4.76 -6.92 13.48
CA GLU A 43 -3.38 -6.81 13.99
C GLU A 43 -2.38 -7.70 13.26
N ARG A 44 -2.79 -8.90 12.85
CA ARG A 44 -1.95 -9.85 12.07
C ARG A 44 -1.49 -9.29 10.72
N ASP A 45 -2.16 -8.25 10.22
CA ASP A 45 -1.89 -7.60 8.94
C ASP A 45 -1.00 -6.35 9.12
N ALA A 46 -0.26 -6.27 10.22
CA ALA A 46 0.47 -5.11 10.73
C ALA A 46 -0.45 -3.98 11.28
N GLY A 47 -1.71 -4.32 11.57
CA GLY A 47 -2.68 -3.44 12.22
C GLY A 47 -3.46 -2.54 11.27
N THR A 48 -4.41 -1.80 11.84
CA THR A 48 -5.18 -0.80 11.10
C THR A 48 -4.32 0.41 10.77
N LEU A 49 -4.21 0.77 9.48
CA LEU A 49 -3.63 2.04 9.06
C LEU A 49 -4.59 3.18 9.48
N ARG A 50 -4.29 3.84 10.60
CA ARG A 50 -5.11 4.93 11.15
C ARG A 50 -5.01 6.21 10.31
N GLU A 51 -3.82 6.48 9.80
CA GLU A 51 -3.48 7.67 9.03
C GLU A 51 -2.65 7.28 7.82
N VAL A 52 -2.91 7.97 6.70
CA VAL A 52 -2.19 7.78 5.45
C VAL A 52 -1.09 8.84 5.38
N ASN A 53 0.15 8.39 5.43
CA ASN A 53 1.32 9.23 5.15
C ASN A 53 1.45 9.37 3.63
N LEU A 54 1.39 10.61 3.14
CA LEU A 54 1.39 10.91 1.71
C LEU A 54 2.73 10.63 1.03
N ASP A 55 3.86 10.71 1.74
CA ASP A 55 5.18 10.36 1.20
C ASP A 55 5.28 8.85 0.96
N VAL A 56 4.77 8.06 1.91
CA VAL A 56 4.71 6.59 1.78
C VAL A 56 3.76 6.19 0.66
N LEU A 57 2.57 6.80 0.61
CA LEU A 57 1.61 6.55 -0.47
C LEU A 57 2.19 6.96 -1.83
N GLY A 58 2.91 8.08 -1.88
CA GLY A 58 3.60 8.59 -3.06
C GLY A 58 4.70 7.65 -3.55
N ALA A 59 5.52 7.12 -2.66
CA ALA A 59 6.55 6.14 -3.01
C ALA A 59 5.94 4.86 -3.60
N ILE A 60 4.88 4.33 -2.98
CA ILE A 60 4.16 3.16 -3.49
C ILE A 60 3.51 3.47 -4.84
N ALA A 61 2.82 4.61 -4.96
CA ALA A 61 2.18 5.04 -6.19
C ALA A 61 3.19 5.24 -7.35
N GLY A 62 4.39 5.73 -7.03
CA GLY A 62 5.49 5.87 -7.98
C GLY A 62 5.95 4.52 -8.55
N VAL A 63 6.14 3.51 -7.69
CA VAL A 63 6.41 2.12 -8.12
C VAL A 63 5.27 1.58 -8.98
N LEU A 64 4.04 1.85 -8.55
CA LEU A 64 2.85 1.43 -9.26
C LEU A 64 2.54 2.32 -10.46
N GLY A 65 3.32 3.34 -10.83
CA GLY A 65 3.05 4.21 -11.96
C GLY A 65 1.63 4.81 -11.98
N VAL A 66 1.08 5.17 -10.81
CA VAL A 66 -0.24 5.81 -10.66
C VAL A 66 -0.13 7.08 -9.82
N ALA A 67 -1.15 7.93 -9.87
CA ALA A 67 -1.28 9.03 -8.92
C ALA A 67 -1.61 8.50 -7.52
N PRO A 68 -1.11 9.10 -6.43
CA PRO A 68 -1.42 8.65 -5.06
C PRO A 68 -2.92 8.61 -4.76
N GLY A 69 -3.68 9.59 -5.26
CA GLY A 69 -5.14 9.63 -5.12
C GLY A 69 -5.85 8.46 -5.81
N ALA A 70 -5.24 7.85 -6.83
CA ALA A 70 -5.79 6.66 -7.47
C ALA A 70 -5.72 5.42 -6.57
N LEU A 71 -4.93 5.42 -5.49
CA LEU A 71 -4.85 4.31 -4.54
C LEU A 71 -5.89 4.41 -3.42
N LEU A 72 -6.58 5.54 -3.29
CA LEU A 72 -7.69 5.73 -2.36
C LEU A 72 -8.94 5.05 -2.91
N GLU A 73 -9.61 4.23 -2.11
CA GLU A 73 -11.00 3.86 -2.36
C GLU A 73 -11.91 4.97 -1.80
N GLY A 74 -12.80 5.47 -2.65
CA GLY A 74 -13.85 6.43 -2.28
C GLY A 74 -15.03 5.75 -1.61
#